data_AF-Q56NK0-F1
#
_entry.id   AF-Q56NK0-F1
#
_cell.length_a   1.000
_cell.length_b   1.000
_cell.length_c   1.000
_cell.angle_alpha   90.00
_cell.angle_beta   90.00
_cell.angle_gamma   90.00
#
_symmetry.space_group_name_H-M   'P 1'
#
loop_
_entity.id
_entity.type
_entity.pdbx_description
1 polymer ?
#
loop_
_entity_poly.entity_id
_entity_poly.type
_entity_poly.pdbx_seq_one_letter_code
_entity_poly.pdbx_strand_id
1 'polypeptide(L)'
;MPPRISPLQVAACCSRALRPAATTLNLASLFASLSIGTRHASILANLSDNKGAYNKRIRVGRGASSGKGKTSGRGHKGQGQHGKVKPWFQGGQTPLVVQRGTKGFENRFVDRMHFWI
;
A
#
# COMPACT_ATOMS: atom_id res chain seq x y z
N MET A 1 -2.26 19.70 14.34
CA MET A 1 -2.13 20.12 12.92
C MET A 1 -3.15 21.21 12.68
N PRO A 2 -2.81 22.36 12.10
CA PRO A 2 -3.82 23.23 11.55
C PRO A 2 -4.17 22.77 10.11
N PRO A 3 -5.45 22.64 9.73
CA PRO A 3 -5.85 22.47 8.34
C PRO A 3 -5.89 23.84 7.65
N ARG A 4 -5.46 23.92 6.39
CA ARG A 4 -5.80 25.05 5.51
C ARG A 4 -6.49 24.56 4.25
N ILE A 5 -7.55 25.29 3.94
CA ILE A 5 -8.69 24.97 3.10
C ILE A 5 -8.36 25.22 1.62
N SER A 6 -8.99 24.44 0.75
CA SER A 6 -8.94 24.52 -0.72
C SER A 6 -9.59 25.78 -1.28
N PRO A 7 -9.02 26.43 -2.31
CA PRO A 7 -9.76 27.39 -3.11
C PRO A 7 -10.41 26.71 -4.32
N LEU A 8 -11.74 26.64 -4.32
CA LEU A 8 -12.56 26.56 -5.53
C LEU A 8 -13.44 27.82 -5.62
N GLN A 9 -13.70 28.19 -6.87
CA GLN A 9 -14.55 29.28 -7.40
C GLN A 9 -13.77 30.60 -7.63
N VAL A 10 -13.34 30.94 -8.85
CA VAL A 10 -14.01 31.11 -10.17
C VAL A 10 -14.91 32.35 -10.23
N ALA A 11 -14.64 33.13 -11.29
CA ALA A 11 -15.44 34.14 -12.00
C ALA A 11 -15.05 35.58 -11.68
N ALA A 12 -14.91 36.50 -12.64
CA ALA A 12 -14.87 36.47 -14.11
C ALA A 12 -14.40 37.87 -14.51
N CYS A 13 -13.67 38.03 -15.62
CA CYS A 13 -13.68 39.27 -16.42
C CYS A 13 -12.94 39.04 -17.75
N CYS A 14 -13.73 38.81 -18.80
CA CYS A 14 -13.58 39.30 -20.16
C CYS A 14 -12.17 39.46 -20.76
N SER A 15 -11.87 38.65 -21.78
CA SER A 15 -11.72 39.19 -23.14
C SER A 15 -11.69 38.07 -24.18
N ARG A 16 -12.59 38.25 -25.15
CA ARG A 16 -12.72 37.50 -26.39
C ARG A 16 -11.42 37.62 -27.19
N ALA A 17 -10.76 36.51 -27.47
CA ALA A 17 -9.75 36.42 -28.52
C ALA A 17 -9.97 35.14 -29.34
N LEU A 18 -9.67 35.24 -30.62
CA LEU A 18 -10.25 34.46 -31.70
C LEU A 18 -9.93 32.96 -31.63
N ARG A 19 -10.87 32.14 -32.07
CA ARG A 19 -10.59 30.80 -32.60
C ARG A 19 -9.79 30.95 -33.90
N PRO A 20 -8.59 30.38 -34.05
CA PRO A 20 -8.18 29.84 -35.32
C PRO A 20 -8.66 28.39 -35.38
N ALA A 21 -9.62 28.11 -36.26
CA ALA A 21 -9.77 26.79 -36.83
C ALA A 21 -8.51 26.51 -37.67
N ALA A 22 -7.46 26.03 -37.02
CA ALA A 22 -6.32 25.43 -37.68
C ALA A 22 -6.31 23.97 -37.25
N THR A 23 -6.80 23.11 -38.14
CA THR A 23 -6.55 21.66 -38.14
C THR A 23 -5.04 21.43 -38.25
N THR A 24 -4.31 21.60 -37.15
CA THR A 24 -2.96 21.06 -37.02
C THR A 24 -3.16 19.59 -36.70
N LEU A 25 -3.00 18.74 -37.72
CA LEU A 25 -2.82 17.29 -37.53
C LEU A 25 -1.55 17.12 -36.69
N ASN A 26 -1.72 17.20 -35.38
CA ASN A 26 -0.64 17.15 -34.41
C ASN A 26 -0.04 15.75 -34.54
N LEU A 27 1.27 15.64 -34.77
CA LEU A 27 1.97 14.35 -34.93
C LEU A 27 1.64 13.39 -33.76
N ALA A 28 1.38 13.95 -32.57
CA ALA A 28 0.92 13.25 -31.38
C ALA A 28 -0.44 12.52 -31.55
N SER A 29 -1.36 13.04 -32.37
CA SER A 29 -2.67 12.41 -32.65
C SER A 29 -2.58 11.28 -33.69
N LEU A 30 -1.58 11.30 -34.58
CA LEU A 30 -1.27 10.20 -35.50
C LEU A 30 -0.62 9.01 -34.77
N PHE A 31 0.09 9.24 -33.67
CA PHE A 31 0.61 8.17 -32.81
C PHE A 31 -0.41 7.66 -31.77
N ALA A 32 -1.51 8.38 -31.55
CA ALA A 32 -2.57 7.95 -30.62
C ALA A 32 -3.39 6.76 -31.13
N SER A 33 -3.37 6.47 -32.43
CA SER A 33 -4.04 5.33 -33.05
C SER A 33 -3.16 4.07 -33.14
N LEU A 34 -1.87 4.15 -32.79
CA LEU A 34 -1.03 2.98 -32.56
C LEU A 34 -1.38 2.39 -31.19
N SER A 35 -2.62 1.92 -31.08
CA SER A 35 -2.98 0.90 -30.12
C SER A 35 -2.08 -0.30 -30.45
N ILE A 36 -0.98 -0.42 -29.71
CA ILE A 36 -0.08 -1.57 -29.78
C ILE A 36 -0.91 -2.74 -29.25
N GLY A 37 -1.70 -3.34 -30.12
CA GLY A 37 -2.37 -4.61 -29.87
C GLY A 37 -1.27 -5.63 -29.62
N THR A 38 -1.17 -6.12 -28.39
CA THR A 38 -0.21 -7.15 -28.03
C THR A 38 -0.63 -8.44 -28.73
N ARG A 39 0.00 -8.73 -29.88
CA ARG A 39 -0.19 -10.01 -30.58
C ARG A 39 0.63 -11.07 -29.84
N HIS A 40 -0.04 -11.87 -29.00
CA HIS A 40 0.62 -12.99 -28.32
C HIS A 40 0.78 -14.16 -29.30
N ALA A 41 1.95 -14.82 -29.29
CA ALA A 41 2.24 -15.93 -30.22
C ALA A 41 1.45 -17.22 -29.92
N SER A 42 1.07 -17.44 -28.65
CA SER A 42 0.27 -18.57 -28.20
C SER A 42 -0.63 -18.16 -27.03
N ILE A 43 -1.67 -18.96 -26.76
CA ILE A 43 -2.62 -18.71 -25.65
C ILE A 43 -1.90 -18.74 -24.29
N LEU A 44 -0.90 -19.61 -24.14
CA LEU A 44 -0.11 -19.76 -22.92
C LEU A 44 0.60 -18.47 -22.51
N ALA A 45 0.97 -17.61 -23.46
CA ALA A 45 1.64 -16.33 -23.21
C ALA A 45 0.69 -15.20 -22.76
N ASN A 46 -0.62 -15.40 -22.84
CA ASN A 46 -1.65 -14.39 -22.54
C ASN A 46 -2.50 -14.74 -21.30
N LEU A 47 -2.12 -15.77 -20.54
CA LEU A 47 -2.81 -16.15 -19.32
C LEU A 47 -2.40 -15.23 -18.18
N SER A 48 -3.38 -14.65 -17.48
CA SER A 48 -3.19 -13.91 -16.24
C SER A 48 -4.35 -14.19 -15.29
N ASP A 49 -4.07 -14.13 -13.99
CA ASP A 49 -5.10 -14.28 -12.97
C ASP A 49 -6.03 -13.04 -12.90
N ASN A 50 -7.10 -13.15 -12.13
CA ASN A 50 -8.05 -12.08 -11.87
C ASN A 50 -7.37 -10.84 -11.29
N LYS A 51 -7.86 -9.65 -11.67
CA LYS A 51 -7.34 -8.38 -11.16
C LYS A 51 -7.48 -8.32 -9.64
N GLY A 52 -6.37 -8.12 -8.94
CA GLY A 52 -6.31 -8.09 -7.47
C GLY A 52 -5.92 -9.42 -6.82
N ALA A 53 -5.76 -10.50 -7.58
CA ALA A 53 -5.21 -11.75 -7.07
C ALA A 53 -3.79 -11.58 -6.49
N TYR A 54 -3.00 -10.63 -7.04
CA TYR A 54 -1.63 -10.35 -6.60
C TYR A 54 -1.43 -8.90 -6.18
N ASN A 55 -0.71 -8.72 -5.06
CA ASN A 55 -0.24 -7.43 -4.58
C ASN A 55 1.27 -7.28 -4.77
N LYS A 56 1.73 -6.05 -5.05
CA LYS A 56 3.16 -5.76 -5.24
C LYS A 56 3.94 -6.02 -3.95
N ARG A 57 4.91 -6.94 -3.98
CA ARG A 57 5.82 -7.20 -2.85
C ARG A 57 6.75 -6.01 -2.61
N ILE A 58 6.86 -5.58 -1.36
CA ILE A 58 7.83 -4.56 -0.94
C ILE A 58 9.22 -5.19 -0.83
N ARG A 59 10.18 -4.66 -1.60
CA ARG A 59 11.60 -5.05 -1.54
C ARG A 59 12.38 -3.99 -0.78
N VAL A 60 12.73 -4.28 0.48
CA VAL A 60 13.46 -3.35 1.35
C VAL A 60 14.92 -3.21 0.93
N GLY A 61 15.54 -2.06 1.24
CA GLY A 61 16.97 -1.81 0.99
C GLY A 61 17.34 -1.59 -0.48
N ARG A 62 16.40 -1.18 -1.35
CA ARG A 62 16.62 -0.98 -2.79
C ARG A 62 16.53 0.50 -3.20
N GLY A 63 17.39 1.32 -2.62
CA GLY A 63 17.51 2.75 -2.94
C GLY A 63 16.47 3.65 -2.24
N ALA A 64 16.74 4.96 -2.19
CA ALA A 64 15.94 5.91 -1.41
C ALA A 64 14.51 6.10 -1.95
N SER A 65 14.35 6.16 -3.28
CA SER A 65 13.05 6.34 -3.95
C SER A 65 12.05 5.21 -3.66
N SER A 66 12.52 4.02 -3.29
CA SER A 66 11.65 2.90 -2.90
C SER A 66 10.84 3.13 -1.61
N GLY A 67 11.12 4.21 -0.86
CA GLY A 67 10.47 4.53 0.43
C GLY A 67 10.94 3.70 1.62
N LYS A 68 11.63 2.57 1.38
CA LYS A 68 12.23 1.71 2.42
C LYS A 68 13.72 1.45 2.16
N GLY A 69 14.42 2.45 1.60
CA GLY A 69 15.85 2.36 1.26
C GLY A 69 16.77 2.38 2.47
N LYS A 70 16.87 3.53 3.14
CA LYS A 70 17.95 3.80 4.11
C LYS A 70 17.93 2.89 5.34
N THR A 71 16.76 2.67 5.93
CA THR A 71 16.61 1.92 7.20
C THR A 71 15.89 0.58 7.02
N SER A 72 15.48 0.25 5.79
CA SER A 72 14.63 -0.93 5.51
C SER A 72 13.37 -1.00 6.38
N GLY A 73 12.89 0.15 6.88
CA GLY A 73 11.73 0.24 7.77
C GLY A 73 11.98 -0.14 9.23
N ARG A 74 13.24 -0.38 9.62
CA ARG A 74 13.57 -0.77 11.00
C ARG A 74 13.71 0.43 11.94
N GLY A 75 14.28 1.56 11.50
CA GLY A 75 14.52 2.76 12.33
C GLY A 75 16.01 3.13 12.43
N HIS A 76 16.44 3.70 13.56
CA HIS A 76 17.81 4.15 13.80
C HIS A 76 18.36 3.60 15.13
N LYS A 77 19.64 3.17 15.13
CA LYS A 77 20.52 2.93 16.30
C LYS A 77 19.82 2.43 17.59
N GLY A 78 19.01 1.39 17.50
CA GLY A 78 18.34 0.75 18.64
C GLY A 78 18.48 -0.76 18.59
N GLN A 79 18.14 -1.46 19.67
CA GLN A 79 18.33 -2.92 19.75
C GLN A 79 17.62 -3.67 18.62
N GLY A 80 16.43 -3.24 18.18
CA GLY A 80 15.71 -3.83 17.04
C GLY A 80 16.37 -3.64 15.66
N GLN A 81 17.42 -2.82 15.57
CA GLN A 81 18.22 -2.65 14.35
C GLN A 81 19.35 -3.68 14.28
N HIS A 82 19.97 -3.94 15.44
CA HIS A 82 21.16 -4.78 15.58
C HIS A 82 20.80 -6.24 15.89
N GLY A 83 19.66 -6.49 16.54
CA GLY A 83 19.22 -7.81 16.98
C GLY A 83 17.71 -7.95 17.03
N LYS A 84 17.24 -8.88 17.86
CA LYS A 84 15.81 -9.20 18.01
C LYS A 84 15.44 -9.12 19.50
N VAL A 85 14.28 -8.53 19.78
CA VAL A 85 13.64 -8.56 21.09
C VAL A 85 12.40 -9.44 20.99
N LYS A 86 12.13 -10.25 22.02
CA LYS A 86 10.95 -11.12 22.06
C LYS A 86 9.67 -10.25 22.06
N PRO A 87 8.65 -10.56 21.25
CA PRO A 87 7.45 -9.72 21.15
C PRO A 87 6.69 -9.52 22.48
N TRP A 88 6.76 -10.50 23.37
CA TRP A 88 6.10 -10.45 24.69
C TRP A 88 6.96 -9.84 25.80
N PHE A 89 8.15 -9.33 25.48
CA PHE A 89 9.01 -8.68 26.47
C PHE A 89 8.50 -7.28 26.84
N GLN A 90 8.21 -7.06 28.12
CA GLN A 90 7.65 -5.80 28.65
C GLN A 90 8.73 -4.85 29.23
N GLY A 91 10.00 -5.01 28.85
CA GLY A 91 11.08 -4.11 29.31
C GLY A 91 11.63 -4.39 30.71
N GLY A 92 11.23 -5.50 31.35
CA GLY A 92 11.65 -5.89 32.70
C GLY A 92 10.48 -6.05 33.68
N GLN A 93 9.29 -5.58 33.31
CA GLN A 93 8.07 -5.82 34.07
C GLN A 93 7.67 -7.31 34.03
N THR A 94 7.14 -7.82 35.14
CA THR A 94 6.57 -9.17 35.20
C THR A 94 5.34 -9.26 34.28
N PRO A 95 5.25 -10.25 33.38
CA PRO A 95 4.17 -10.31 32.41
C PRO A 95 2.83 -10.66 33.07
N LEU A 96 1.74 -10.18 32.48
CA LEU A 96 0.38 -10.34 33.02
C LEU A 96 -0.03 -11.79 33.26
N VAL A 97 0.42 -12.73 32.41
CA VAL A 97 0.14 -14.17 32.57
C VAL A 97 0.73 -14.73 33.86
N VAL A 98 1.85 -14.18 34.32
CA VAL A 98 2.49 -14.56 35.59
C VAL A 98 1.81 -13.84 36.75
N GLN A 99 1.48 -12.55 36.59
CA GLN A 99 0.80 -11.80 37.64
C GLN A 99 -0.61 -12.31 37.94
N ARG A 100 -1.41 -12.58 36.90
CA ARG A 100 -2.81 -13.02 37.03
C ARG A 100 -2.96 -14.54 37.12
N GLY A 101 -1.96 -15.29 36.66
CA GLY A 101 -2.03 -16.73 36.51
C GLY A 101 -2.99 -17.20 35.40
N THR A 102 -2.90 -18.47 35.03
CA THR A 102 -3.91 -19.15 34.20
C THR A 102 -5.13 -19.46 35.07
N LYS A 103 -6.32 -19.11 34.60
CA LYS A 103 -7.58 -19.41 35.31
C LYS A 103 -8.24 -20.65 34.71
N GLY A 104 -8.72 -21.55 35.58
CA GLY A 104 -9.50 -22.74 35.19
C GLY A 104 -8.69 -23.82 34.47
N PHE A 105 -9.39 -24.74 33.80
CA PHE A 105 -8.83 -25.79 32.95
C PHE A 105 -9.70 -25.99 31.71
N GLU A 106 -9.12 -26.47 30.62
CA GLU A 106 -9.89 -26.79 29.40
C GLU A 106 -10.50 -28.19 29.52
N ASN A 107 -11.82 -28.29 29.49
CA ASN A 107 -12.51 -29.58 29.44
C ASN A 107 -12.50 -30.13 28.01
N ARG A 108 -11.79 -31.25 27.79
CA ARG A 108 -11.62 -31.88 26.47
C ARG A 108 -12.86 -32.64 25.97
N PHE A 109 -13.87 -32.85 26.82
CA PHE A 109 -15.03 -33.71 26.52
C PHE A 109 -16.27 -32.95 26.07
N VAL A 110 -16.25 -31.62 26.08
CA VAL A 110 -17.37 -30.79 25.62
C VAL A 110 -16.99 -30.11 24.32
N ASP A 111 -17.81 -30.31 23.28
CA ASP A 111 -17.69 -29.57 22.04
C ASP A 111 -18.02 -28.11 22.36
N ARG A 112 -17.08 -27.20 22.09
CA ARG A 112 -17.14 -25.81 22.55
C ARG A 112 -18.30 -25.08 21.88
N MET A 113 -19.49 -25.16 22.49
CA MET A 113 -20.59 -24.25 22.16
C MET A 113 -20.18 -22.85 22.62
N HIS A 114 -20.12 -21.98 21.63
CA HIS A 114 -19.71 -20.59 21.67
C HIS A 114 -20.48 -19.82 22.76
N PHE A 115 -19.87 -19.58 23.92
CA PHE A 115 -20.36 -18.55 24.84
C PHE A 115 -19.87 -17.19 24.33
N TRP A 116 -20.78 -16.47 23.68
CA TRP A 116 -20.67 -15.06 23.35
C TRP A 116 -20.80 -14.23 24.64
N ILE A 117 -19.75 -13.48 24.97
CA ILE A 117 -19.82 -12.13 25.55
C ILE A 117 -18.88 -11.27 24.71
#